data_AF-A0A6C0E585-F1
#
_entry.id   AF-A0A6C0E585-F1
#
_cell.length_a   1.000
_cell.length_b   1.000
_cell.length_c   1.000
_cell.angle_alpha   90.00
_cell.angle_beta   90.00
_cell.angle_gamma   90.00
#
_symmetry.space_group_name_H-M   'P 1'
#
loop_
_entity.id
_entity.type
_entity.pdbx_description
1 polymer ?
#
loop_
_entity_poly.entity_id
_entity_poly.type
_entity_poly.pdbx_seq_one_letter_code
_entity_poly.pdbx_strand_id
1 'polypeptide(L)'
;MEKKQIRLYSNPTEVYRRAKKYIGKTAKIGLSTKKEKKYMITTPDGRVVHFGQMGYEDYTKHKNKTRRKNYLNRSAKIKGNWKKDKYSPNNLSRILLW
;
A
#
# COMPACT_ATOMS: atom_id res chain seq x y z
N MET A 1 -9.45 13.40 -0.72
CA MET A 1 -8.48 13.43 0.39
C MET A 1 -7.37 14.40 0.02
N GLU A 2 -7.00 15.33 0.90
CA GLU A 2 -5.97 16.32 0.58
C GLU A 2 -4.56 15.69 0.56
N LYS A 3 -3.77 16.05 -0.45
CA LYS A 3 -2.37 15.62 -0.61
C LYS A 3 -1.47 16.01 0.57
N LYS A 4 -1.88 16.97 1.41
CA LYS A 4 -1.14 17.38 2.61
C LYS A 4 -1.28 16.35 3.74
N GLN A 5 -2.48 15.82 3.97
CA GLN A 5 -2.76 14.90 5.07
C GLN A 5 -2.05 13.55 4.93
N ILE A 6 -1.92 13.02 3.70
CA ILE A 6 -1.26 11.72 3.48
C ILE A 6 0.24 11.75 3.87
N ARG A 7 0.90 12.90 3.74
CA ARG A 7 2.34 13.05 4.03
C ARG A 7 2.67 12.97 5.53
N LEU A 8 1.66 13.07 6.39
CA LEU A 8 1.79 12.78 7.82
C LEU A 8 1.99 11.29 8.07
N TYR A 9 1.44 10.42 7.22
CA TYR A 9 1.37 8.97 7.47
C TYR A 9 2.14 8.11 6.45
N SER A 10 2.53 8.65 5.30
CA SER A 10 3.17 7.89 4.21
C SER A 10 4.01 8.80 3.32
N ASN A 11 4.86 8.21 2.48
CA ASN A 11 5.60 8.88 1.42
C ASN A 11 5.08 8.46 0.03
N PRO A 12 4.14 9.23 -0.58
CA PRO A 12 3.56 8.89 -1.88
C PRO A 12 4.58 8.70 -3.01
N THR A 13 5.65 9.50 -3.04
CA THR A 13 6.69 9.39 -4.07
C THR A 13 7.37 8.04 -4.03
N GLU A 14 7.71 7.56 -2.83
CA GLU A 14 8.30 6.24 -2.64
C GLU A 14 7.31 5.13 -2.99
N VAL A 15 6.05 5.26 -2.57
CA VAL A 15 4.99 4.27 -2.87
C VAL A 15 4.78 4.13 -4.38
N TYR A 16 4.71 5.24 -5.12
CA TYR A 16 4.56 5.20 -6.58
C TYR A 16 5.77 4.60 -7.27
N ARG A 17 6.99 4.87 -6.78
CA ARG A 17 8.22 4.24 -7.28
C ARG A 17 8.21 2.73 -7.05
N ARG A 18 7.83 2.28 -5.84
CA ARG A 18 7.69 0.85 -5.49
C ARG A 18 6.63 0.19 -6.37
N ALA A 19 5.50 0.85 -6.63
CA ALA A 19 4.43 0.32 -7.46
C ALA A 19 4.85 0.14 -8.91
N LYS A 20 5.52 1.14 -9.51
CA LYS A 20 6.08 1.04 -10.86
C LYS A 20 7.09 -0.11 -11.00
N LYS A 21 7.89 -0.36 -9.95
CA LYS A 21 8.85 -1.47 -9.92
C LYS A 21 8.18 -2.85 -9.79
N TYR A 22 7.13 -2.96 -8.96
CA TYR A 22 6.52 -4.24 -8.63
C TYR A 22 5.38 -4.66 -9.58
N ILE A 23 4.51 -3.72 -9.92
CA ILE A 23 3.34 -3.95 -10.77
C ILE A 23 3.69 -3.72 -12.24
N GLY A 24 4.48 -2.68 -12.52
CA GLY A 24 4.90 -2.30 -13.86
C GLY A 24 4.78 -0.80 -14.11
N LYS A 25 5.42 -0.30 -15.17
CA LYS A 25 5.47 1.14 -15.49
C LYS A 25 4.09 1.77 -15.71
N THR A 26 3.11 0.96 -16.12
CA THR A 26 1.72 1.35 -16.41
C THR A 26 0.77 1.22 -15.21
N ALA A 27 1.30 0.95 -14.01
CA ALA A 27 0.49 0.79 -12.80
C ALA A 27 -0.37 2.04 -12.53
N LYS A 28 -1.70 1.86 -12.54
CA LYS A 28 -2.69 2.91 -12.25
C LYS A 28 -2.87 3.06 -10.74
N ILE A 29 -1.87 3.62 -10.06
CA ILE A 29 -1.87 3.87 -8.61
C ILE A 29 -2.12 5.35 -8.30
N GLY A 30 -2.91 5.63 -7.26
CA GLY A 30 -3.16 6.98 -6.77
C GLY A 30 -3.56 7.02 -5.31
N LEU A 31 -3.89 8.21 -4.82
CA LEU A 31 -4.52 8.37 -3.50
C LEU A 31 -5.93 7.76 -3.54
N SER A 32 -6.32 7.12 -2.45
CA SER A 32 -7.65 6.54 -2.33
C SER A 32 -8.75 7.61 -2.32
N THR A 33 -9.89 7.30 -2.95
CA THR A 33 -11.13 8.08 -2.79
C THR A 33 -11.79 7.86 -1.43
N LYS A 34 -11.55 6.71 -0.79
CA LYS A 34 -12.03 6.38 0.56
C LYS A 34 -11.21 7.06 1.65
N LYS A 35 -11.87 7.74 2.60
CA LYS A 35 -11.23 8.56 3.65
C LYS A 35 -10.37 7.74 4.61
N GLU A 36 -10.72 6.48 4.82
CA GLU A 36 -10.04 5.55 5.71
C GLU A 36 -8.85 4.84 5.07
N LYS A 37 -8.67 4.97 3.73
CA LYS A 37 -7.59 4.31 2.99
C LYS A 37 -6.58 5.29 2.43
N LYS A 38 -5.32 4.86 2.36
CA LYS A 38 -4.22 5.70 1.85
C LYS A 38 -4.20 5.76 0.33
N TYR A 39 -4.18 4.59 -0.29
CA TYR A 39 -3.94 4.43 -1.73
C TYR A 39 -4.99 3.55 -2.38
N MET A 40 -5.11 3.68 -3.69
CA MET A 40 -5.88 2.77 -4.51
C MET A 40 -5.09 2.42 -5.78
N ILE A 41 -5.35 1.23 -6.32
CA ILE A 41 -4.82 0.79 -7.61
C ILE A 41 -5.94 0.19 -8.46
N THR A 42 -5.97 0.53 -9.74
CA THR A 42 -6.86 -0.12 -10.72
C THR A 42 -6.13 -1.32 -11.31
N THR A 43 -6.76 -2.49 -11.21
CA THR A 43 -6.26 -3.75 -11.75
C THR A 43 -6.49 -3.82 -13.27
N PRO A 44 -5.84 -4.76 -14.00
CA PRO A 44 -6.04 -4.90 -15.44
C PRO A 44 -7.49 -5.22 -15.83
N ASP A 45 -8.23 -5.93 -14.98
CA ASP A 45 -9.67 -6.22 -15.08
C ASP A 45 -10.57 -5.03 -14.73
N GLY A 46 -10.00 -3.85 -14.41
CA GLY A 46 -10.76 -2.61 -14.17
C GLY A 46 -11.25 -2.43 -12.73
N ARG A 47 -11.04 -3.41 -11.84
CA ARG A 47 -11.41 -3.32 -10.44
C ARG A 47 -10.49 -2.36 -9.68
N VAL A 48 -11.07 -1.60 -8.74
CA VAL A 48 -10.31 -0.66 -7.89
C VAL A 48 -10.07 -1.29 -6.52
N VAL A 49 -8.80 -1.44 -6.14
CA VAL A 49 -8.40 -1.98 -4.85
C VAL A 49 -7.85 -0.87 -3.97
N HIS A 50 -8.47 -0.66 -2.81
CA HIS A 50 -8.03 0.31 -1.81
C HIS A 50 -7.20 -0.36 -0.71
N PHE A 51 -6.09 0.26 -0.31
CA PHE A 51 -5.17 -0.31 0.68
C PHE A 51 -4.42 0.76 1.50
N GLY A 52 -3.81 0.30 2.60
CA GLY A 52 -3.21 1.16 3.63
C GLY A 52 -4.25 1.88 4.48
N GLN A 53 -4.09 1.90 5.80
CA GLN A 53 -5.03 2.54 6.72
C GLN A 53 -4.59 3.98 7.04
N MET A 54 -5.48 4.95 6.88
CA MET A 54 -5.22 6.33 7.31
C MET A 54 -5.11 6.44 8.83
N GLY A 55 -4.37 7.45 9.32
CA GLY A 55 -4.14 7.66 10.75
C GLY A 55 -2.90 6.95 11.32
N TYR A 56 -2.33 5.99 10.58
CA TYR A 56 -1.14 5.25 11.03
C TYR A 56 0.02 5.41 10.06
N GLU A 57 1.21 5.72 10.56
CA GLU A 57 2.42 5.74 9.74
C GLU A 57 2.78 4.35 9.22
N ASP A 58 3.25 4.28 7.97
CA ASP A 58 3.90 3.09 7.42
C ASP A 58 5.42 3.28 7.26
N TYR A 59 6.12 2.24 6.84
CA TYR A 59 7.57 2.24 6.79
C TYR A 59 8.12 3.29 5.81
N THR A 60 7.36 3.67 4.77
CA THR A 60 7.79 4.74 3.85
C THR A 60 7.86 6.10 4.54
N LYS A 61 7.14 6.27 5.67
CA LYS A 61 7.19 7.45 6.54
C LYS A 61 8.16 7.28 7.71
N HIS A 62 7.92 6.30 8.58
CA HIS A 62 8.58 6.25 9.90
C HIS A 62 9.92 5.49 9.92
N LYS A 63 10.27 4.75 8.85
CA LYS A 63 11.55 4.03 8.65
C LYS A 63 12.01 3.06 9.77
N ASN A 64 11.11 2.65 10.64
CA ASN A 64 11.37 1.75 11.77
C ASN A 64 11.33 0.28 11.31
N LYS A 65 12.50 -0.38 11.33
CA LYS A 65 12.67 -1.77 10.88
C LYS A 65 11.93 -2.79 11.75
N THR A 66 11.82 -2.55 13.06
CA THR A 66 11.11 -3.42 14.01
C THR A 66 9.60 -3.40 13.73
N ARG A 67 9.00 -2.21 13.57
CA ARG A 67 7.58 -2.05 13.20
C ARG A 67 7.28 -2.77 11.88
N ARG A 68 8.17 -2.64 10.90
CA ARG A 68 8.09 -3.34 9.61
C ARG A 68 8.13 -4.86 9.77
N LYS A 69 9.12 -5.39 10.48
CA LYS A 69 9.24 -6.84 10.76
C LYS A 69 7.98 -7.38 11.43
N ASN A 70 7.47 -6.68 12.45
CA ASN A 70 6.26 -7.07 13.17
C ASN A 70 5.02 -7.08 12.26
N TYR A 71 4.86 -6.05 11.42
CA TYR A 71 3.77 -6.01 10.43
C TYR A 71 3.87 -7.17 9.45
N LEU A 72 5.05 -7.44 8.89
CA LEU A 72 5.27 -8.52 7.93
C LEU A 72 5.05 -9.91 8.56
N ASN A 73 5.42 -10.12 9.81
CA ASN A 73 5.17 -11.38 10.51
C ASN A 73 3.68 -11.62 10.74
N ARG A 74 2.94 -10.60 11.19
CA ARG A 74 1.49 -10.70 11.42
C ARG A 74 0.72 -10.90 10.11
N SER A 75 1.00 -10.05 9.12
CA SER A 75 0.28 -10.08 7.83
C SER A 75 0.59 -11.33 6.99
N ALA A 76 1.69 -12.05 7.26
CA ALA A 76 2.00 -13.32 6.62
C ALA A 76 1.03 -14.45 7.02
N LYS A 77 0.36 -14.33 8.18
CA LYS A 77 -0.58 -15.32 8.71
C LYS A 77 -2.03 -15.12 8.21
N ILE A 78 -2.30 -14.06 7.45
CA ILE A 78 -3.63 -13.83 6.86
C ILE A 78 -3.95 -14.98 5.89
N LYS A 79 -5.14 -15.59 6.03
CA LYS A 79 -5.61 -16.67 5.17
C LYS A 79 -6.01 -16.16 3.77
N GLY A 80 -6.04 -17.05 2.78
CA GLY A 80 -6.47 -16.75 1.41
C GLY A 80 -5.33 -16.57 0.40
N ASN A 81 -5.68 -16.20 -0.83
CA ASN A 81 -4.77 -16.25 -1.99
C ASN A 81 -3.92 -14.97 -2.19
N TRP A 82 -3.73 -14.16 -1.15
CA TRP A 82 -3.04 -12.86 -1.27
C TRP A 82 -1.58 -12.99 -1.75
N LYS A 83 -0.94 -14.14 -1.53
CA LYS A 83 0.43 -14.39 -1.99
C LYS A 83 0.52 -14.48 -3.52
N LYS A 84 -0.49 -15.07 -4.17
CA LYS A 84 -0.55 -15.19 -5.64
C LYS A 84 -1.21 -13.98 -6.28
N ASP A 85 -2.15 -13.34 -5.58
CA ASP A 85 -2.79 -12.10 -6.04
C ASP A 85 -1.95 -10.85 -5.69
N LYS A 86 -1.19 -10.37 -6.70
CA LYS A 86 -0.38 -9.14 -6.63
C LYS A 86 -1.21 -7.88 -6.31
N TYR A 87 -2.50 -7.90 -6.62
CA TYR A 87 -3.41 -6.77 -6.40
C TYR A 87 -4.23 -6.91 -5.12
N SER A 88 -4.02 -7.97 -4.32
CA SER A 88 -4.71 -8.09 -3.04
C SER A 88 -4.27 -6.97 -2.08
N PRO A 89 -5.17 -6.44 -1.23
CA PRO A 89 -4.83 -5.36 -0.30
C PRO A 89 -3.64 -5.69 0.61
N ASN A 90 -3.51 -6.96 1.02
CA ASN A 90 -2.41 -7.42 1.87
C ASN A 90 -1.07 -7.43 1.11
N ASN A 91 -1.05 -7.94 -0.12
CA ASN A 91 0.16 -7.96 -0.95
C ASN A 91 0.65 -6.53 -1.21
N LEU A 92 -0.25 -5.66 -1.68
CA LEU A 92 0.04 -4.25 -1.92
C LEU A 92 0.55 -3.54 -0.67
N SER A 93 -0.07 -3.76 0.50
CA SER A 93 0.40 -3.15 1.75
C SER A 93 1.81 -3.64 2.12
N ARG A 94 2.06 -4.94 2.04
CA ARG A 94 3.36 -5.54 2.37
C ARG A 94 4.48 -5.06 1.45
N ILE A 95 4.23 -4.94 0.15
CA ILE A 95 5.29 -4.59 -0.82
C ILE A 95 5.48 -3.07 -0.93
N LEU A 96 4.37 -2.31 -0.93
CA LEU A 96 4.42 -0.88 -1.21
C LEU A 96 4.59 -0.02 0.04
N LEU A 97 4.03 -0.43 1.19
CA LEU A 97 4.01 0.38 2.41
C LEU A 97 5.01 -0.08 3.48
N TRP A 98 5.29 -1.39 3.53
CA TRP A 98 6.14 -2.01 4.55
C TRP A 98 7.43 -2.55 3.94
#